data_AF-A0A950HW34-F1
#
_entry.id   AF-A0A950HW34-F1
#
_cell.length_a   1.000
_cell.length_b   1.000
_cell.length_c   1.000
_cell.angle_alpha   90.00
_cell.angle_beta   90.00
_cell.angle_gamma   90.00
#
_symmetry.space_group_name_H-M   'P 1'
#
loop_
_entity.id
_entity.type
_entity.pdbx_description
1 polymer ?
#
loop_
_entity_poly.entity_id
_entity_poly.type
_entity_poly.pdbx_seq_one_letter_code
_entity_poly.pdbx_strand_id
1 'polypeptide(L)'
;MSFRVDWSAQALEDLLRLYDYLLARELQAAGGDLGLPARAIETLESAAQSLARAPFIYRKIQDSPFARELVVPFGDTGYVLSFEIMDQHRVVIAAIRHQREDDYH
;
A
#
# COMPACT_ATOMS: atom_id res chain seq x y z
N MET A 1 -11.34 14.28 -14.80
CA MET A 1 -11.31 14.63 -13.36
C MET A 1 -10.40 13.63 -12.67
N SER A 2 -9.50 14.08 -11.78
CA SER A 2 -8.55 13.21 -11.07
C SER A 2 -8.64 13.46 -9.57
N PHE A 3 -8.50 12.40 -8.78
CA PHE A 3 -8.37 12.48 -7.33
C PHE A 3 -6.93 12.85 -6.95
N ARG A 4 -6.76 13.71 -5.95
CA ARG A 4 -5.52 13.84 -5.21
C ARG A 4 -5.38 12.62 -4.30
N VAL A 5 -4.20 12.01 -4.30
CA VAL A 5 -3.87 10.87 -3.43
C VAL A 5 -2.92 11.38 -2.34
N ASP A 6 -3.39 11.33 -1.10
CA ASP A 6 -2.60 11.68 0.08
C ASP A 6 -2.31 10.41 0.90
N TRP A 7 -1.24 10.46 1.70
CA TRP A 7 -0.88 9.40 2.64
C TRP A 7 -1.20 9.84 4.07
N SER A 8 -1.80 8.96 4.86
CA SER A 8 -1.92 9.17 6.29
C SER A 8 -0.55 9.06 6.98
N ALA A 9 -0.44 9.55 8.22
CA ALA A 9 0.76 9.34 9.02
C ALA A 9 1.05 7.84 9.23
N GLN A 10 0.00 7.04 9.48
CA GLN A 10 0.11 5.59 9.63
C GLN A 10 0.66 4.92 8.36
N ALA A 11 0.16 5.30 7.18
CA ALA A 11 0.61 4.72 5.92
C ALA A 11 2.08 5.05 5.62
N LEU A 12 2.54 6.26 5.98
CA LEU A 12 3.94 6.64 5.88
C LEU A 12 4.82 5.82 6.84
N GLU A 13 4.36 5.59 8.07
CA GLU A 13 5.03 4.73 9.04
C GLU A 13 5.08 3.27 8.57
N ASP A 14 4.01 2.76 7.95
CA ASP A 14 3.98 1.42 7.36
C ASP A 14 5.00 1.27 6.21
N LEU A 15 5.18 2.29 5.35
CA LEU A 15 6.22 2.27 4.31
C LEU A 15 7.63 2.17 4.91
N LEU A 16 7.91 2.95 5.96
CA LEU A 16 9.21 2.93 6.63
C LEU A 16 9.47 1.58 7.29
N ARG A 17 8.48 1.07 8.05
CA ARG A 17 8.55 -0.25 8.68
C ARG A 17 8.77 -1.36 7.66
N LEU A 18 8.09 -1.28 6.52
CA LEU A 18 8.25 -2.22 5.43
C LEU A 18 9.67 -2.18 4.84
N TYR A 19 10.17 -0.98 4.56
CA TYR A 19 11.51 -0.79 4.03
C TYR A 19 12.56 -1.39 4.96
N ASP A 20 12.49 -1.04 6.26
CA ASP A 20 13.43 -1.51 7.28
C ASP A 20 13.38 -3.03 7.43
N TYR A 21 12.17 -3.61 7.44
CA TYR A 21 11.98 -5.06 7.50
C TYR A 21 12.64 -5.77 6.31
N LEU A 22 12.39 -5.30 5.08
CA LEU A 22 12.97 -5.89 3.89
C LEU A 22 14.49 -5.71 3.87
N LEU A 23 15.00 -4.54 4.25
CA LEU A 23 16.43 -4.28 4.28
C LEU A 23 17.14 -5.19 5.29
N ALA A 24 16.61 -5.32 6.50
CA ALA A 24 17.14 -6.20 7.53
C ALA A 24 17.16 -7.66 7.07
N ARG A 25 16.10 -8.12 6.40
CA ARG A 25 16.01 -9.48 5.84
C ARG A 25 17.09 -9.72 4.79
N GLU A 26 17.24 -8.82 3.83
CA GLU A 26 18.22 -8.98 2.74
C GLU A 26 19.67 -8.85 3.23
N LEU A 27 19.93 -8.05 4.27
CA LEU A 27 21.25 -7.98 4.92
C LEU A 27 21.66 -9.30 5.60
N GLN A 28 20.69 -10.06 6.13
CA GLN A 28 20.94 -11.34 6.79
C GLN A 28 21.01 -12.51 5.80
N ALA A 29 20.46 -12.36 4.60
CA ALA A 29 20.45 -13.38 3.58
C ALA A 29 21.81 -13.50 2.88
N ALA A 30 22.30 -14.73 2.73
CA ALA A 30 23.48 -14.99 1.91
C ALA A 30 23.15 -14.70 0.43
N GLY A 31 23.67 -13.57 -0.07
CA GLY A 31 23.37 -13.09 -1.43
C GLY A 31 22.08 -12.28 -1.55
N GLY A 32 21.62 -11.65 -0.46
CA GLY A 32 20.43 -10.79 -0.47
C GLY A 32 20.53 -9.59 -1.41
N ASP A 33 19.36 -9.10 -1.82
CA ASP A 33 19.19 -8.02 -2.79
C ASP A 33 18.85 -6.70 -2.08
N LEU A 34 19.86 -5.87 -1.84
CA LEU A 34 19.69 -4.57 -1.17
C LEU A 34 18.86 -3.55 -1.97
N GLY A 35 18.56 -3.83 -3.25
CA GLY A 35 17.65 -3.03 -4.07
C GLY A 35 16.19 -3.47 -3.96
N LEU A 36 15.90 -4.60 -3.31
CA LEU A 36 14.53 -5.07 -3.09
C LEU A 36 13.66 -4.09 -2.26
N PRO A 37 14.14 -3.53 -1.13
CA PRO A 37 13.33 -2.61 -0.33
C PRO A 37 12.90 -1.38 -1.13
N ALA A 38 13.82 -0.77 -1.89
CA ALA A 38 13.52 0.39 -2.73
C ALA A 38 12.47 0.08 -3.81
N ARG A 39 12.62 -1.04 -4.53
CA ARG A 39 11.66 -1.48 -5.54
C ARG A 39 10.28 -1.78 -4.95
N ALA A 40 10.21 -2.25 -3.70
CA ALA A 40 8.93 -2.45 -3.02
C ALA A 40 8.18 -1.12 -2.83
N ILE A 41 8.88 -0.09 -2.34
CA ILE A 41 8.30 1.25 -2.15
C ILE A 41 7.88 1.86 -3.48
N GLU A 42 8.74 1.84 -4.50
CA GLU A 42 8.43 2.34 -5.85
C GLU A 42 7.19 1.66 -6.45
N THR A 43 7.04 0.35 -6.22
CA THR A 43 5.88 -0.42 -6.69
C THR A 43 4.60 0.04 -5.99
N LEU A 44 4.65 0.28 -4.67
CA LEU A 44 3.51 0.75 -3.89
C LEU A 44 3.12 2.18 -4.27
N GLU A 45 4.09 3.07 -4.47
CA GLU A 45 3.85 4.44 -4.91
C GLU A 45 3.24 4.48 -6.32
N SER A 46 3.76 3.68 -7.24
CA SER A 46 3.22 3.54 -8.60
C SER A 46 1.78 3.01 -8.58
N ALA A 47 1.51 2.00 -7.74
CA ALA A 47 0.16 1.49 -7.55
C ALA A 47 -0.78 2.55 -6.97
N ALA A 48 -0.33 3.32 -5.98
CA ALA A 48 -1.09 4.43 -5.40
C ALA A 48 -1.51 5.49 -6.43
N GLN A 49 -0.67 5.77 -7.44
CA GLN A 49 -1.01 6.73 -8.51
C GLN A 49 -2.24 6.30 -9.33
N SER A 50 -2.53 5.00 -9.41
CA SER A 50 -3.73 4.51 -10.11
C SER A 50 -5.04 4.94 -9.43
N LEU A 51 -5.01 5.20 -8.12
CA LEU A 51 -6.15 5.71 -7.35
C LEU A 51 -6.62 7.09 -7.82
N ALA A 52 -5.73 7.89 -8.43
CA ALA A 52 -6.07 9.21 -8.96
C ALA A 52 -7.11 9.16 -10.09
N ARG A 53 -7.22 8.04 -10.81
CA ARG A 53 -8.10 7.94 -11.99
C ARG A 53 -9.47 7.33 -11.66
N ALA A 54 -9.47 6.24 -10.89
CA ALA A 54 -10.68 5.45 -10.72
C ALA A 54 -10.71 4.72 -9.35
N PRO A 55 -10.75 5.44 -8.21
CA PRO A 55 -10.66 4.82 -6.89
C PRO A 55 -11.88 3.96 -6.54
N PHE A 56 -13.01 4.17 -7.23
CA PHE A 56 -14.26 3.44 -6.97
C PHE A 56 -14.28 2.01 -7.55
N ILE A 57 -13.29 1.60 -8.35
CA ILE A 57 -13.25 0.27 -8.98
C ILE A 57 -12.68 -0.80 -8.04
N TYR A 58 -11.92 -0.39 -7.04
CA TYR A 58 -11.23 -1.31 -6.13
C TYR A 58 -12.18 -1.93 -5.10
N ARG A 59 -11.75 -3.03 -4.50
CA ARG A 59 -12.54 -3.84 -3.56
C ARG A 59 -13.04 -2.97 -2.41
N LYS A 60 -14.33 -3.05 -2.08
CA LYS A 60 -14.91 -2.41 -0.89
C LYS A 60 -14.61 -3.23 0.36
N ILE A 61 -14.38 -2.54 1.46
CA ILE A 61 -14.39 -3.12 2.80
C ILE A 61 -15.86 -3.14 3.28
N GLN A 62 -16.34 -4.27 3.80
CA GLN A 62 -17.78 -4.58 3.91
C GLN A 62 -18.58 -3.50 4.64
N ASP A 63 -18.02 -2.91 5.70
CA ASP A 63 -18.73 -1.99 6.59
C ASP A 63 -18.58 -0.51 6.24
N SER A 64 -17.85 -0.17 5.17
CA SER A 64 -17.66 1.23 4.76
C SER A 64 -18.01 1.47 3.29
N PRO A 65 -18.86 2.47 2.98
CA PRO A 65 -19.18 2.83 1.59
C PRO A 65 -17.97 3.43 0.85
N PHE A 66 -16.96 3.94 1.57
CA PHE A 66 -15.82 4.67 1.01
C PHE A 66 -14.47 3.98 1.23
N ALA A 67 -14.35 3.09 2.22
CA ALA A 67 -13.11 2.36 2.48
C ALA A 67 -12.94 1.19 1.51
N ARG A 68 -11.72 1.07 0.99
CA ARG A 68 -11.38 0.19 -0.12
C ARG A 68 -9.97 -0.35 0.00
N GLU A 69 -9.71 -1.40 -0.77
CA GLU A 69 -8.42 -2.09 -0.81
C GLU A 69 -7.90 -2.24 -2.23
N LEU A 70 -6.63 -1.88 -2.40
CA LEU A 70 -5.86 -2.13 -3.60
C LEU A 70 -4.79 -3.18 -3.29
N VAL A 71 -4.91 -4.34 -3.93
CA VAL A 71 -3.89 -5.40 -3.89
C VAL A 71 -2.78 -5.06 -4.88
N VAL A 72 -1.55 -4.96 -4.38
CA VAL A 72 -0.34 -4.62 -5.13
C VAL A 72 0.55 -5.86 -5.23
N PRO A 73 0.64 -6.50 -6.41
CA PRO A 73 1.52 -7.65 -6.58
C PRO A 73 2.98 -7.25 -6.40
N PHE A 74 3.68 -7.90 -5.47
CA PHE A 74 5.11 -7.75 -5.25
C PHE A 74 5.66 -8.97 -4.51
N GLY A 75 6.77 -9.53 -4.99
CA GLY A 75 7.28 -10.80 -4.45
C GLY A 75 6.24 -11.93 -4.57
N ASP A 76 6.20 -12.81 -3.57
CA ASP A 76 5.38 -14.02 -3.63
C ASP A 76 3.90 -13.80 -3.28
N THR A 77 3.58 -12.79 -2.46
CA THR A 77 2.21 -12.58 -1.96
C THR A 77 1.69 -11.16 -2.05
N GLY A 78 2.53 -10.14 -2.31
CA GLY A 78 2.08 -8.76 -2.44
C GLY A 78 1.66 -8.06 -1.15
N TYR A 79 1.24 -6.81 -1.33
CA TYR A 79 0.80 -5.91 -0.27
C TYR A 79 -0.61 -5.40 -0.54
N VAL A 80 -1.27 -4.88 0.49
CA VAL A 80 -2.58 -4.25 0.39
C VAL A 80 -2.47 -2.81 0.87
N LEU A 81 -2.87 -1.88 0.01
CA LEU A 81 -3.12 -0.49 0.37
C LEU A 81 -4.59 -0.38 0.77
N SER A 82 -4.88 -0.10 2.04
CA SER A 82 -6.21 0.33 2.46
C SER A 82 -6.31 1.84 2.27
N PHE A 83 -7.41 2.30 1.70
CA PHE A 83 -7.62 3.72 1.46
C PHE A 83 -9.09 4.08 1.59
N GLU A 84 -9.35 5.36 1.80
CA GLU A 84 -10.70 5.90 1.93
C GLU A 84 -10.90 7.07 0.97
N ILE A 85 -12.06 7.09 0.32
CA ILE A 85 -12.46 8.17 -0.57
C ILE A 85 -13.12 9.25 0.28
N MET A 86 -12.42 10.37 0.48
CA MET A 86 -12.87 11.46 1.36
C MET A 86 -13.96 12.31 0.71
N ASP A 87 -13.81 12.59 -0.58
CA ASP A 87 -14.73 13.43 -1.35
C ASP A 87 -14.56 13.17 -2.86
N GLN A 88 -15.18 13.99 -3.71
CA GLN A 88 -15.17 13.87 -5.17
C GLN A 88 -13.78 14.06 -5.81
N HIS A 89 -12.79 14.53 -5.06
CA HIS A 89 -11.46 14.89 -5.56
C HIS A 89 -10.32 14.39 -4.67
N ARG A 90 -10.59 13.65 -3.59
CA ARG A 90 -9.55 13.24 -2.64
C ARG A 90 -9.66 11.78 -2.19
N VAL A 91 -8.52 11.10 -2.16
CA VAL A 91 -8.32 9.77 -1.61
C VAL A 91 -7.19 9.83 -0.60
N VAL A 92 -7.36 9.17 0.54
CA VAL A 92 -6.32 9.04 1.57
C VAL A 92 -5.98 7.57 1.74
N ILE A 93 -4.71 7.23 1.55
CA ILE A 93 -4.19 5.90 1.90
C ILE A 93 -4.08 5.84 3.42
N ALA A 94 -4.82 4.91 4.01
CA ALA A 94 -4.98 4.80 5.45
C ALA A 94 -3.89 3.94 6.08
N ALA A 95 -3.59 2.78 5.50
CA ALA A 95 -2.56 1.86 5.99
C ALA A 95 -2.01 0.96 4.86
N ILE A 96 -0.86 0.34 5.12
CA ILE A 96 -0.22 -0.63 4.23
C ILE A 96 0.07 -1.90 5.03
N ARG A 97 -0.29 -3.03 4.47
CA ARG A 97 -0.04 -4.34 5.09
C ARG A 97 0.40 -5.37 4.08
N HIS A 98 1.06 -6.41 4.56
CA HIS A 98 1.34 -7.58 3.74
C HIS A 98 0.06 -8.39 3.51
N GLN A 99 -0.12 -9.01 2.33
CA GLN A 99 -1.38 -9.71 2.03
C GLN A 99 -1.64 -10.92 2.95
N ARG A 100 -0.59 -11.47 3.56
CA ARG A 100 -0.68 -12.56 4.56
C ARG A 100 -0.82 -12.08 6.00
N GLU A 101 -0.68 -10.79 6.25
CA GLU A 101 -1.06 -10.21 7.55
C GLU A 101 -2.59 -10.12 7.55
N ASP A 102 -3.23 -11.17 8.07
CA ASP A 102 -4.63 -11.11 8.47
C ASP A 102 -4.69 -10.21 9.70
N ASP A 103 -5.34 -9.05 9.59
CA ASP A 103 -6.08 -8.45 10.69
C ASP A 103 -6.95 -7.30 10.18
N TYR A 104 -8.26 -7.50 10.26
CA TYR A 104 -9.32 -6.57 10.67
C TYR A 104 -10.64 -7.36 10.55
N HIS A 105 -10.97 -8.09 11.62
CA HIS A 105 -12.34 -8.51 11.93
C HIS A 105 -13.06 -7.41 12.70
#